data_AF-A0AA40FZR6-F1
#
_entry.id   AF-A0AA40FZR6-F1
#
_cell.length_a   1.000
_cell.length_b   1.000
_cell.length_c   1.000
_cell.angle_alpha   90.00
_cell.angle_beta   90.00
_cell.angle_gamma   90.00
#
_symmetry.space_group_name_H-M   'P 1'
#
loop_
_entity.id
_entity.type
_entity.pdbx_description
1 polymer ?
#
loop_
_entity_poly.entity_id
_entity_poly.type
_entity_poly.pdbx_seq_one_letter_code
_entity_poly.pdbx_strand_id
1 'polypeptide(L)'
;MLCLLEGLIPPEACIEEEEDEETEEEKRQPMTAEHLKRFYVFALVWGIGALLETSDREKYDCYLRQNFESLDLPTSEKHPEAKLFDFYVTEKGKWDTWTSIVTNYVYPEYSTPDYSNVLVPIPDNVRIQYLIDLIGRQDKAVLLIGEQGSAKTVMLKSYMKKANPETTLSRSFNFSSATSPYQFQKTIESYVEKRLGNTFGPAGGKKMLVFIDDINLPQINEWGDQVTNEIVRQTMDMKGFYSLEKPGDFTSIVDMTFLAAMCQPGGGRNDIPQRLKRQFCIFNCTLPDKASIDRIFSVLGEGHYNAKRGFSIEVRNLIKKMVPLTRTLWERTRSNLLPTPAKFHYIFSLRDLSRIWQGMLGTLSTVIDKESVLMLLWKHECSRVFSDRFTIQADKDWFDEEIVKVVNQMLGEDYTSMLNQSPAFVDFMR
;
A
#
# COMPACT_ATOMS: atom_id res chain seq x y z
N MET A 1 -20.10 -3.00 -30.54
CA MET A 1 -20.01 -2.67 -29.10
C MET A 1 -19.56 -1.21 -28.95
N LEU A 2 -20.38 -0.25 -29.43
CA LEU A 2 -20.05 1.20 -29.47
C LEU A 2 -21.18 2.13 -29.00
N CYS A 3 -22.41 1.63 -28.78
CA CYS A 3 -23.59 2.48 -28.50
C CYS A 3 -23.73 2.99 -27.05
N LEU A 4 -22.88 2.58 -26.10
CA LEU A 4 -22.94 3.08 -24.72
C LEU A 4 -22.10 4.35 -24.51
N LEU A 5 -21.12 4.61 -25.37
CA LEU A 5 -20.20 5.75 -25.23
C LEU A 5 -20.75 7.04 -25.88
N GLU A 6 -21.63 6.92 -26.87
CA GLU A 6 -22.22 8.09 -27.57
C GLU A 6 -23.07 8.96 -26.63
N GLY A 7 -23.70 8.37 -25.61
CA GLY A 7 -24.47 9.11 -24.61
C GLY A 7 -23.63 9.85 -23.55
N LEU A 8 -22.30 9.65 -23.53
CA LEU A 8 -21.38 10.34 -22.60
C LEU A 8 -20.67 11.53 -23.25
N ILE A 9 -20.83 11.73 -24.56
CA ILE A 9 -20.30 12.88 -25.28
C ILE A 9 -21.36 13.99 -25.16
N PRO A 10 -21.07 15.14 -24.53
CA PRO A 10 -21.98 16.27 -24.57
C PRO A 10 -22.22 16.65 -26.03
N PRO A 11 -23.47 16.93 -26.45
CA PRO A 11 -23.71 17.46 -27.79
C PRO A 11 -22.89 18.75 -27.97
N GLU A 12 -22.31 18.93 -29.15
CA GLU A 12 -21.60 20.16 -29.53
C GLU A 12 -22.59 21.33 -29.44
N ALA A 13 -22.62 22.01 -28.30
CA ALA A 13 -23.33 23.27 -28.17
C ALA A 13 -22.54 24.33 -28.95
N CYS A 14 -23.18 24.94 -29.93
CA CYS A 14 -22.72 26.22 -30.49
C CYS A 14 -22.81 27.24 -29.36
N ILE A 15 -21.68 27.57 -28.74
CA ILE A 15 -21.59 28.67 -27.78
C ILE A 15 -21.43 29.94 -28.61
N GLU A 16 -22.45 30.79 -28.61
CA GLU A 16 -22.29 32.20 -28.98
C GLU A 16 -21.40 32.84 -27.92
N GLU A 17 -20.27 33.42 -28.34
CA GLU A 17 -19.29 34.06 -27.46
C GLU A 17 -19.88 35.36 -26.89
N GLU A 18 -20.27 35.35 -25.61
CA GLU A 18 -20.26 36.57 -24.79
C GLU A 18 -18.98 36.55 -23.96
N GLU A 19 -18.09 37.51 -24.23
CA GLU A 19 -16.82 37.71 -23.53
C GLU A 19 -17.08 38.26 -22.12
N ASP A 20 -17.04 37.40 -21.10
CA ASP A 20 -16.80 37.81 -19.72
C ASP A 20 -15.38 37.40 -19.30
N GLU A 21 -14.58 38.40 -18.92
CA GLU A 21 -13.21 38.26 -18.42
C GLU A 21 -13.20 37.57 -17.04
N GLU A 22 -13.15 36.23 -17.03
CA GLU A 22 -12.75 35.45 -15.85
C GLU A 22 -11.42 34.72 -16.10
N THR A 23 -10.54 34.83 -15.11
CA THR A 23 -9.17 34.30 -14.96
C THR A 23 -8.88 32.98 -15.67
N GLU A 24 -7.68 32.88 -16.27
CA GLU A 24 -7.08 31.69 -16.90
C GLU A 24 -6.91 30.49 -15.93
N GLU A 25 -8.01 29.92 -15.42
CA GLU A 25 -8.03 28.53 -14.99
C GLU A 25 -8.22 27.67 -16.24
N GLU A 26 -7.26 26.76 -16.48
CA GLU A 26 -7.17 25.79 -17.58
C GLU A 26 -8.55 25.45 -18.19
N LYS A 27 -8.87 26.03 -19.36
CA LYS A 27 -10.03 25.65 -20.16
C LYS A 27 -9.99 24.13 -20.38
N ARG A 28 -10.87 23.38 -19.70
CA ARG A 28 -11.00 21.93 -19.83
C ARG A 28 -11.22 21.61 -21.31
N GLN A 29 -10.22 21.04 -21.97
CA GLN A 29 -10.33 20.66 -23.38
C GLN A 29 -11.52 19.70 -23.54
N PRO A 30 -12.35 19.85 -24.60
CA PRO A 30 -13.43 18.93 -24.87
C PRO A 30 -12.86 17.51 -25.03
N MET A 31 -13.45 16.55 -24.31
CA MET A 31 -13.02 15.16 -24.35
C MET A 31 -13.27 14.58 -25.74
N THR A 32 -12.20 14.26 -26.46
CA THR A 32 -12.32 13.61 -27.78
C THR A 32 -12.84 12.17 -27.65
N ALA A 33 -13.47 11.65 -28.71
CA ALA A 33 -13.95 10.27 -28.74
C ALA A 33 -12.83 9.24 -28.49
N GLU A 34 -11.61 9.52 -28.95
CA GLU A 34 -10.43 8.70 -28.67
C GLU A 34 -10.06 8.68 -27.18
N HIS A 35 -10.14 9.83 -26.52
CA HIS A 35 -9.88 9.95 -25.09
C HIS A 35 -10.89 9.12 -24.29
N LEU A 36 -12.18 9.18 -24.64
CA LEU A 36 -13.22 8.36 -23.99
C LEU A 36 -13.02 6.85 -24.23
N LYS A 37 -12.61 6.44 -25.44
CA LYS A 37 -12.26 5.04 -25.72
C LYS A 37 -11.14 4.55 -24.80
N ARG A 38 -10.11 5.36 -24.58
CA ARG A 38 -8.99 5.02 -23.68
C ARG A 38 -9.43 4.94 -22.22
N PHE A 39 -10.28 5.84 -21.75
CA PHE A 39 -10.88 5.73 -20.42
C PHE A 39 -11.75 4.50 -20.25
N TYR A 40 -12.51 4.10 -21.28
CA TYR A 40 -13.24 2.86 -21.26
C TYR A 40 -12.31 1.65 -21.11
N VAL A 41 -11.23 1.60 -21.90
CA VAL A 41 -10.21 0.55 -21.78
C VAL A 41 -9.57 0.54 -20.39
N PHE A 42 -9.21 1.71 -19.86
CA PHE A 42 -8.66 1.85 -18.51
C PHE A 42 -9.63 1.31 -17.45
N ALA A 43 -10.91 1.68 -17.54
CA ALA A 43 -11.96 1.23 -16.64
C ALA A 43 -12.23 -0.29 -16.78
N LEU A 44 -12.14 -0.85 -17.98
CA LEU A 44 -12.26 -2.29 -18.21
C LEU A 44 -11.10 -3.06 -17.57
N VAL A 45 -9.87 -2.58 -17.76
CA VAL A 45 -8.66 -3.20 -17.20
C VAL A 45 -8.74 -3.19 -15.67
N TRP A 46 -9.04 -2.04 -15.07
CA TRP A 46 -9.10 -1.91 -13.62
C TRP A 46 -10.39 -2.47 -13.00
N GLY A 47 -11.52 -2.39 -13.69
CA GLY A 47 -12.80 -2.89 -13.16
C GLY A 47 -12.81 -4.40 -12.92
N ILE A 48 -12.13 -5.16 -13.78
CA ILE A 48 -12.01 -6.62 -13.65
C ILE A 48 -10.66 -7.00 -13.01
N GLY A 49 -9.59 -6.35 -13.43
CA GLY A 49 -8.22 -6.69 -13.07
C GLY A 49 -7.72 -6.15 -11.72
N ALA A 50 -8.47 -5.25 -11.07
CA ALA A 50 -8.06 -4.65 -9.79
C ALA A 50 -7.82 -5.69 -8.69
N LEU A 51 -8.58 -6.79 -8.69
CA LEU A 51 -8.50 -7.85 -7.68
C LEU A 51 -7.34 -8.84 -7.93
N LEU A 52 -6.84 -8.91 -9.16
CA LEU A 52 -5.92 -9.97 -9.59
C LEU A 52 -4.53 -9.81 -8.97
N GLU A 53 -3.86 -10.95 -8.78
CA GLU A 53 -2.44 -11.05 -8.46
C GLU A 53 -1.55 -10.85 -9.68
N THR A 54 -0.25 -10.64 -9.47
CA THR A 54 0.71 -10.36 -10.56
C THR A 54 0.68 -11.40 -11.68
N SER A 55 0.62 -12.69 -11.35
CA SER A 55 0.57 -13.79 -12.32
C SER A 55 -0.75 -13.86 -13.08
N ASP A 56 -1.87 -13.48 -12.46
CA ASP A 56 -3.17 -13.47 -13.13
C ASP A 56 -3.39 -12.20 -13.94
N ARG A 57 -2.77 -11.08 -13.53
CA ARG A 57 -2.69 -9.86 -14.35
C ARG A 57 -1.96 -10.11 -15.67
N GLU A 58 -0.91 -10.94 -15.67
CA GLU A 58 -0.21 -11.38 -16.89
C GLU A 58 -1.13 -12.16 -17.82
N LYS A 59 -1.87 -13.15 -17.28
CA LYS A 59 -2.83 -13.92 -18.08
C LYS A 59 -3.93 -13.03 -18.65
N TYR A 60 -4.42 -12.07 -17.86
CA TYR A 60 -5.44 -11.12 -18.29
C TYR A 60 -4.94 -10.16 -19.38
N ASP A 61 -3.70 -9.67 -19.25
CA ASP A 61 -3.03 -8.87 -20.30
C ASP A 61 -2.98 -9.64 -21.62
N CYS A 62 -2.43 -10.87 -21.60
CA CYS A 62 -2.37 -11.75 -22.76
C CYS A 62 -3.76 -12.00 -23.36
N TYR A 63 -4.75 -12.28 -22.52
CA TYR A 63 -6.12 -12.54 -22.95
C TYR A 63 -6.72 -11.32 -23.67
N LEU A 64 -6.59 -10.12 -23.11
CA LEU A 64 -7.12 -8.91 -23.72
C LEU A 64 -6.45 -8.61 -25.06
N ARG A 65 -5.12 -8.72 -25.13
CA ARG A 65 -4.36 -8.48 -26.36
C ARG A 65 -4.69 -9.47 -27.47
N GLN A 66 -4.96 -10.73 -27.15
CA GLN A 66 -5.27 -11.77 -28.14
C GLN A 66 -6.72 -11.71 -28.65
N ASN A 67 -7.68 -11.35 -27.79
CA ASN A 67 -9.10 -11.48 -28.12
C ASN A 67 -9.76 -10.16 -28.56
N PHE A 68 -9.11 -9.00 -28.33
CA PHE A 68 -9.72 -7.70 -28.55
C PHE A 68 -8.81 -6.73 -29.33
N GLU A 69 -8.63 -6.98 -30.63
CA GLU A 69 -7.88 -6.10 -31.54
C GLU A 69 -8.53 -4.72 -31.72
N SER A 70 -9.84 -4.61 -31.52
CA SER A 70 -10.57 -3.33 -31.69
C SER A 70 -10.37 -2.34 -30.54
N LEU A 71 -9.78 -2.77 -29.42
CA LEU A 71 -9.53 -1.91 -28.27
C LEU A 71 -8.19 -1.19 -28.46
N ASP A 72 -8.15 0.10 -28.14
CA ASP A 72 -6.92 0.90 -28.11
C ASP A 72 -6.08 0.54 -26.87
N LEU A 73 -5.47 -0.64 -26.91
CA LEU A 73 -4.65 -1.19 -25.84
C LEU A 73 -3.26 -0.52 -25.83
N PRO A 74 -2.78 -0.01 -24.68
CA PRO A 74 -1.48 0.63 -24.59
C PRO A 74 -0.34 -0.30 -24.97
N THR A 75 0.61 0.26 -25.70
CA THR A 75 1.93 -0.31 -25.99
C THR A 75 2.97 0.78 -25.80
N SER A 76 4.19 0.39 -25.41
CA SER A 76 5.31 1.31 -25.26
C SER A 76 6.52 0.80 -26.02
N GLU A 77 7.05 1.61 -26.94
CA GLU A 77 8.31 1.31 -27.61
C GLU A 77 9.49 1.28 -26.62
N LYS A 78 9.42 2.11 -25.56
CA LYS A 78 10.47 2.21 -24.54
C LYS A 78 10.44 1.04 -23.56
N HIS A 79 9.27 0.46 -23.33
CA HIS A 79 9.07 -0.66 -22.41
C HIS A 79 8.19 -1.73 -23.08
N PRO A 80 8.77 -2.57 -23.95
CA PRO A 80 8.02 -3.60 -24.66
C PRO A 80 7.36 -4.63 -23.74
N GLU A 81 7.98 -4.89 -22.58
CA GLU A 81 7.53 -5.81 -21.54
C GLU A 81 6.43 -5.22 -20.63
N ALA A 82 6.03 -3.95 -20.85
CA ALA A 82 5.05 -3.29 -20.01
C ALA A 82 3.65 -3.87 -20.22
N LYS A 83 2.99 -4.20 -19.11
CA LYS A 83 1.64 -4.77 -19.10
C LYS A 83 0.61 -3.65 -19.14
N LEU A 84 -0.64 -3.95 -19.48
CA LEU A 84 -1.76 -2.99 -19.50
C LEU A 84 -1.89 -2.21 -18.18
N PHE A 85 -1.59 -2.86 -17.05
CA PHE A 85 -1.64 -2.24 -15.72
C PHE A 85 -0.51 -1.22 -15.47
N ASP A 86 0.54 -1.22 -16.28
CA ASP A 86 1.68 -0.31 -16.18
C ASP A 86 1.42 1.06 -16.82
N PHE A 87 0.24 1.24 -17.43
CA PHE A 87 -0.16 2.45 -18.12
C PHE A 87 -1.31 3.17 -17.41
N TYR A 88 -1.36 4.48 -17.65
CA TYR A 88 -2.46 5.36 -17.31
C TYR A 88 -2.79 6.28 -18.49
N VAL A 89 -3.97 6.89 -18.45
CA VAL A 89 -4.39 7.88 -19.44
C VAL A 89 -4.08 9.27 -18.88
N THR A 90 -3.24 10.00 -19.59
CA THR A 90 -2.89 11.41 -19.28
C THR A 90 -4.09 12.33 -19.51
N GLU A 91 -4.05 13.54 -18.95
CA GLU A 91 -5.09 14.56 -19.17
C GLU A 91 -5.25 14.95 -20.65
N LYS A 92 -4.18 14.77 -21.44
CA LYS A 92 -4.18 14.94 -22.91
C LYS A 92 -4.78 13.75 -23.66
N GLY A 93 -5.30 12.76 -22.94
CA GLY A 93 -5.91 11.55 -23.47
C GLY A 93 -4.95 10.56 -24.09
N LYS A 94 -3.64 10.62 -23.77
CA LYS A 94 -2.63 9.68 -24.29
C LYS A 94 -2.23 8.66 -23.23
N TRP A 95 -1.90 7.45 -23.66
CA TRP A 95 -1.27 6.44 -22.81
C TRP A 95 0.15 6.86 -22.41
N ASP A 96 0.45 6.74 -21.12
CA ASP A 96 1.79 6.91 -20.58
C ASP A 96 2.03 5.91 -19.43
N THR A 97 3.28 5.70 -19.03
CA THR A 97 3.62 4.72 -17.98
C THR A 97 3.62 5.36 -16.61
N TRP A 98 3.24 4.61 -15.57
CA TRP A 98 3.27 5.12 -14.19
C TRP A 98 4.66 5.62 -13.77
N THR A 99 5.72 5.05 -14.34
CA THR A 99 7.10 5.46 -14.12
C THR A 99 7.35 6.94 -14.43
N SER A 100 6.62 7.54 -15.37
CA SER A 100 6.79 8.96 -15.73
C SER A 100 6.36 9.92 -14.62
N ILE A 101 5.48 9.49 -13.73
CA ILE A 101 4.95 10.31 -12.62
C ILE A 101 5.49 9.88 -11.24
N VAL A 102 6.41 8.92 -11.19
CA VAL A 102 7.09 8.55 -9.94
C VAL A 102 8.05 9.66 -9.53
N THR A 103 7.78 10.29 -8.39
CA THR A 103 8.68 11.27 -7.79
C THR A 103 9.83 10.60 -7.05
N ASN A 104 10.99 11.24 -7.02
CA ASN A 104 12.12 10.78 -6.22
C ASN A 104 11.95 11.24 -4.78
N TYR A 105 11.99 10.30 -3.84
CA TYR A 105 12.06 10.65 -2.43
C TYR A 105 13.48 11.09 -2.08
N VAL A 106 13.59 12.27 -1.47
CA VAL A 106 14.87 12.81 -0.98
C VAL A 106 14.97 12.52 0.51
N TYR A 107 15.92 11.66 0.88
CA TYR A 107 16.16 11.33 2.28
C TYR A 107 16.88 12.49 2.99
N PRO A 108 16.46 12.92 4.20
CA PRO A 108 17.10 14.01 4.91
C PRO A 108 18.58 13.70 5.23
N GLU A 109 19.48 14.61 4.88
CA GLU A 109 20.92 14.33 4.94
C GLU A 109 21.46 14.25 6.37
N TYR A 110 20.90 15.03 7.30
CA TYR A 110 21.41 15.21 8.67
C TYR A 110 20.55 14.59 9.76
N SER A 111 19.30 14.23 9.47
CA SER A 111 18.35 13.67 10.44
C SER A 111 17.80 12.33 9.96
N THR A 112 17.66 11.36 10.87
CA THR A 112 16.98 10.11 10.54
C THR A 112 15.47 10.34 10.68
N PRO A 113 14.70 10.32 9.58
CA PRO A 113 13.24 10.39 9.64
C PRO A 113 12.69 9.18 10.40
N ASP A 114 11.52 9.34 11.02
CA ASP A 114 10.82 8.19 11.61
C ASP A 114 10.51 7.18 10.51
N TYR A 115 11.12 6.00 10.62
CA TYR A 115 11.02 4.90 9.67
C TYR A 115 9.56 4.55 9.35
N SER A 116 8.67 4.64 10.34
CA SER A 116 7.25 4.31 10.20
C SER A 116 6.50 5.24 9.25
N ASN A 117 7.03 6.44 9.01
CA ASN A 117 6.41 7.49 8.18
C ASN A 117 7.06 7.61 6.79
N VAL A 118 8.16 6.90 6.52
CA VAL A 118 8.83 6.99 5.22
C VAL A 118 8.12 6.09 4.21
N LEU A 119 7.50 6.71 3.20
CA LEU A 119 6.94 6.03 2.04
C LEU A 119 7.74 6.42 0.81
N VAL A 120 8.59 5.50 0.32
CA VAL A 120 9.30 5.70 -0.94
C VAL A 120 8.32 5.51 -2.12
N PRO A 121 8.17 6.49 -3.02
CA PRO A 121 7.34 6.34 -4.20
C PRO A 121 7.92 5.31 -5.16
N ILE A 122 7.06 4.34 -5.52
CA ILE A 122 7.29 3.32 -6.54
C ILE A 122 6.08 3.28 -7.49
N PRO A 123 6.21 2.74 -8.72
CA PRO A 123 5.12 2.70 -9.69
C PRO A 123 3.81 2.12 -9.12
N ASP A 124 3.88 1.03 -8.36
CA ASP A 124 2.69 0.42 -7.73
C ASP A 124 1.99 1.34 -6.73
N ASN A 125 2.76 2.06 -5.90
CA ASN A 125 2.21 3.01 -4.93
C ASN A 125 1.51 4.17 -5.64
N VAL A 126 2.13 4.71 -6.70
CA VAL A 126 1.57 5.83 -7.45
C VAL A 126 0.28 5.42 -8.17
N ARG A 127 0.28 4.24 -8.78
CA ARG A 127 -0.88 3.62 -9.42
C ARG A 127 -2.06 3.44 -8.46
N ILE A 128 -1.82 2.83 -7.29
CA ILE A 128 -2.89 2.63 -6.30
C ILE A 128 -3.36 3.97 -5.71
N GLN A 129 -2.45 4.91 -5.45
CA GLN A 129 -2.82 6.26 -5.00
C GLN A 129 -3.70 6.98 -6.02
N TYR A 130 -3.42 6.86 -7.31
CA TYR A 130 -4.25 7.43 -8.37
C TYR A 130 -5.68 6.86 -8.34
N LEU A 131 -5.82 5.53 -8.17
CA LEU A 131 -7.13 4.89 -8.10
C LEU A 131 -7.90 5.27 -6.82
N ILE A 132 -7.21 5.41 -5.68
CA ILE A 132 -7.81 5.90 -4.44
C ILE A 132 -8.34 7.32 -4.64
N ASP A 133 -7.56 8.20 -5.26
CA ASP A 133 -7.95 9.59 -5.54
C ASP A 133 -9.13 9.67 -6.51
N LEU A 134 -9.13 8.86 -7.57
CA LEU A 134 -10.22 8.80 -8.56
C LEU A 134 -11.58 8.46 -7.93
N ILE A 135 -11.61 7.48 -7.03
CA ILE A 135 -12.84 7.05 -6.34
C ILE A 135 -13.16 7.98 -5.16
N GLY A 136 -12.14 8.38 -4.40
CA GLY A 136 -12.27 9.21 -3.21
C GLY A 136 -12.81 10.61 -3.50
N ARG A 137 -12.46 11.22 -4.65
CA ARG A 137 -13.04 12.50 -5.11
C ARG A 137 -14.55 12.45 -5.34
N GLN A 138 -15.12 11.27 -5.56
CA GLN A 138 -16.55 11.07 -5.73
C GLN A 138 -17.27 10.74 -4.42
N ASP A 139 -16.59 10.91 -3.26
CA ASP A 139 -17.08 10.51 -1.94
C ASP A 139 -17.51 9.02 -1.87
N LYS A 140 -16.87 8.16 -2.67
CA LYS A 140 -17.10 6.71 -2.69
C LYS A 140 -16.07 5.99 -1.82
N ALA A 141 -16.49 4.86 -1.25
CA ALA A 141 -15.66 4.11 -0.35
C ALA A 141 -14.64 3.23 -1.06
N VAL A 142 -13.43 3.12 -0.51
CA VAL A 142 -12.32 2.35 -1.07
C VAL A 142 -11.86 1.30 -0.08
N LEU A 143 -11.64 0.07 -0.55
CA LEU A 143 -11.06 -1.03 0.22
C LEU A 143 -9.76 -1.50 -0.44
N LEU A 144 -8.65 -1.42 0.29
CA LEU A 144 -7.39 -2.02 -0.15
C LEU A 144 -7.23 -3.42 0.42
N ILE A 145 -6.92 -4.39 -0.45
CA ILE A 145 -6.53 -5.75 -0.06
C ILE A 145 -5.08 -6.01 -0.43
N GLY A 146 -4.43 -6.99 0.19
CA GLY A 146 -3.07 -7.41 -0.17
C GLY A 146 -2.34 -8.08 0.98
N GLU A 147 -1.14 -8.61 0.74
CA GLU A 147 -0.30 -9.24 1.76
C GLU A 147 0.06 -8.28 2.92
N GLN A 148 0.47 -8.83 4.07
CA GLN A 148 0.97 -8.01 5.16
C GLN A 148 2.25 -7.27 4.72
N GLY A 149 2.35 -5.98 5.06
CA GLY A 149 3.51 -5.18 4.66
C GLY A 149 3.45 -4.57 3.26
N SER A 150 2.34 -4.71 2.51
CA SER A 150 2.15 -4.07 1.19
C SER A 150 1.79 -2.57 1.24
N ALA A 151 2.23 -1.84 2.27
CA ALA A 151 2.02 -0.39 2.45
C ALA A 151 0.57 0.14 2.45
N LYS A 152 -0.47 -0.71 2.47
CA LYS A 152 -1.90 -0.31 2.44
C LYS A 152 -2.27 0.80 3.43
N THR A 153 -1.97 0.59 4.71
CA THR A 153 -2.24 1.55 5.79
C THR A 153 -1.56 2.89 5.54
N VAL A 154 -0.31 2.86 5.07
CA VAL A 154 0.48 4.08 4.81
C VAL A 154 -0.10 4.84 3.61
N MET A 155 -0.53 4.14 2.55
CA MET A 155 -1.15 4.77 1.38
C MET A 155 -2.47 5.46 1.71
N LEU A 156 -3.37 4.80 2.46
CA LEU A 156 -4.66 5.39 2.86
C LEU A 156 -4.47 6.57 3.82
N LYS A 157 -3.57 6.44 4.81
CA LYS A 157 -3.24 7.56 5.70
C LYS A 157 -2.61 8.72 4.94
N SER A 158 -1.76 8.44 3.94
CA SER A 158 -1.19 9.48 3.06
C SER A 158 -2.28 10.21 2.28
N TYR A 159 -3.25 9.49 1.69
CA TYR A 159 -4.40 10.09 1.03
C TYR A 159 -5.21 10.98 1.98
N MET A 160 -5.54 10.49 3.18
CA MET A 160 -6.26 11.27 4.19
C MET A 160 -5.53 12.53 4.63
N LYS A 161 -4.19 12.48 4.70
CA LYS A 161 -3.35 13.64 5.05
C LYS A 161 -3.30 14.70 3.95
N LYS A 162 -3.55 14.32 2.69
CA LYS A 162 -3.63 15.26 1.55
C LYS A 162 -4.96 16.03 1.52
N ALA A 163 -6.00 15.54 2.19
CA ALA A 163 -7.28 16.23 2.26
C ALA A 163 -7.17 17.57 3.00
N ASN A 164 -7.90 18.60 2.53
CA ASN A 164 -7.88 19.93 3.14
C ASN A 164 -8.50 19.87 4.57
N PRO A 165 -7.74 20.19 5.64
CA PRO A 165 -8.24 20.17 7.03
C PRO A 165 -9.39 21.15 7.30
N GLU A 166 -9.54 22.19 6.48
CA GLU A 166 -10.62 23.16 6.59
C GLU A 166 -11.95 22.57 6.12
N THR A 167 -11.94 21.71 5.11
CA THR A 167 -13.15 21.11 4.53
C THR A 167 -13.41 19.68 5.00
N THR A 168 -12.35 18.97 5.40
CA THR A 168 -12.39 17.52 5.60
C THR A 168 -11.61 17.09 6.83
N LEU A 169 -12.30 16.42 7.75
CA LEU A 169 -11.71 15.78 8.91
C LEU A 169 -11.31 14.35 8.58
N SER A 170 -10.23 13.87 9.20
CA SER A 170 -9.70 12.53 8.97
C SER A 170 -9.59 11.79 10.30
N ARG A 171 -10.23 10.61 10.41
CA ARG A 171 -10.19 9.75 11.59
C ARG A 171 -9.84 8.32 11.19
N SER A 172 -8.96 7.69 11.96
CA SER A 172 -8.56 6.30 11.74
C SER A 172 -8.72 5.50 13.02
N PHE A 173 -9.28 4.30 12.91
CA PHE A 173 -9.29 3.31 13.99
C PHE A 173 -9.05 1.91 13.42
N ASN A 174 -8.56 1.02 14.27
CA ASN A 174 -8.21 -0.33 13.88
C ASN A 174 -9.24 -1.30 14.44
N PHE A 175 -9.64 -2.28 13.64
CA PHE A 175 -10.40 -3.41 14.12
C PHE A 175 -9.49 -4.48 14.73
N SER A 176 -10.09 -5.27 15.61
CA SER A 176 -9.49 -6.39 16.30
C SER A 176 -10.53 -7.50 16.45
N SER A 177 -10.10 -8.69 16.86
CA SER A 177 -11.03 -9.79 17.17
C SER A 177 -12.02 -9.43 18.28
N ALA A 178 -11.67 -8.50 19.18
CA ALA A 178 -12.51 -8.04 20.28
C ALA A 178 -13.39 -6.82 19.92
N THR A 179 -13.28 -6.28 18.71
CA THR A 179 -14.03 -5.08 18.34
C THR A 179 -15.52 -5.37 18.23
N SER A 180 -16.32 -4.74 19.09
CA SER A 180 -17.76 -4.96 19.15
C SER A 180 -18.56 -3.92 18.34
N PRO A 181 -19.82 -4.23 17.95
CA PRO A 181 -20.69 -3.26 17.28
C PRO A 181 -20.90 -1.99 18.11
N TYR A 182 -20.97 -2.13 19.43
CA TYR A 182 -21.11 -1.02 20.37
C TYR A 182 -19.91 -0.07 20.36
N GLN A 183 -18.69 -0.64 20.32
CA GLN A 183 -17.48 0.17 20.21
C GLN A 183 -17.44 0.96 18.89
N PHE A 184 -17.85 0.33 17.79
CA PHE A 184 -17.97 1.03 16.50
C PHE A 184 -18.98 2.19 16.59
N GLN A 185 -20.19 1.94 17.12
CA GLN A 185 -21.20 2.99 17.33
C GLN A 185 -20.64 4.15 18.15
N LYS A 186 -20.06 3.86 19.33
CA LYS A 186 -19.49 4.91 20.21
C LYS A 186 -18.35 5.68 19.56
N THR A 187 -17.52 4.99 18.77
CA THR A 187 -16.43 5.65 18.03
C THR A 187 -16.99 6.64 17.02
N ILE A 188 -17.99 6.24 16.22
CA ILE A 188 -18.62 7.13 15.24
C ILE A 188 -19.36 8.28 15.92
N GLU A 189 -20.13 8.01 16.98
CA GLU A 189 -20.80 9.03 17.80
C GLU A 189 -19.80 10.05 18.36
N SER A 190 -18.59 9.64 18.75
CA SER A 190 -17.55 10.56 19.25
C SER A 190 -16.98 11.51 18.20
N TYR A 191 -17.20 11.21 16.91
CA TYR A 191 -16.69 12.00 15.79
C TYR A 191 -17.72 12.95 15.19
N VAL A 192 -18.99 12.82 15.58
CA VAL A 192 -20.10 13.60 15.02
C VAL A 192 -20.76 14.46 16.07
N GLU A 193 -21.29 15.59 15.62
CA GLU A 193 -22.11 16.49 16.41
C GLU A 193 -23.54 16.49 15.87
N LYS A 194 -24.48 16.79 16.76
CA LYS A 194 -25.88 16.89 16.40
C LYS A 194 -26.09 18.13 15.53
N ARG A 195 -26.67 17.95 14.34
CA ARG A 195 -27.08 19.07 13.47
C ARG A 195 -28.55 19.43 13.72
N LEU A 196 -29.46 18.59 13.25
CA LEU A 196 -30.91 18.82 13.33
C LEU A 196 -31.65 17.51 13.56
N GLY A 197 -32.61 17.49 14.50
CA GLY A 197 -33.40 16.29 14.80
C GLY A 197 -32.52 15.10 15.16
N ASN A 198 -32.65 13.99 14.42
CA ASN A 198 -31.81 12.79 14.56
C ASN A 198 -30.65 12.74 13.55
N THR A 199 -30.29 13.87 12.95
CA THR A 199 -29.20 13.99 11.97
C THR A 199 -27.93 14.47 12.65
N PHE A 200 -26.87 13.70 12.45
CA PHE A 200 -25.54 13.93 12.98
C PHE A 200 -24.55 14.01 11.83
N GLY A 201 -23.50 14.82 12.00
CA GLY A 201 -22.43 14.92 11.03
C GLY A 201 -21.18 15.48 11.67
N PRO A 202 -20.07 15.54 10.92
CA PRO A 202 -18.84 16.11 11.42
C PRO A 202 -19.02 17.58 11.86
N ALA A 203 -18.23 17.98 12.86
CA ALA A 203 -18.24 19.32 13.42
C ALA A 203 -18.02 20.40 12.34
N GLY A 204 -18.70 21.54 12.50
CA GLY A 204 -18.55 22.69 11.61
C GLY A 204 -19.00 22.48 10.17
N GLY A 205 -19.86 21.49 9.90
CA GLY A 205 -20.38 21.23 8.55
C GLY A 205 -19.37 20.60 7.59
N LYS A 206 -18.22 20.15 8.09
CA LYS A 206 -17.15 19.52 7.29
C LYS A 206 -17.53 18.12 6.82
N LYS A 207 -16.83 17.61 5.82
CA LYS A 207 -16.82 16.18 5.46
C LYS A 207 -15.89 15.41 6.39
N MET A 208 -16.07 14.09 6.50
CA MET A 208 -15.17 13.22 7.26
C MET A 208 -14.77 11.98 6.47
N LEU A 209 -13.46 11.74 6.41
CA LEU A 209 -12.86 10.48 5.97
C LEU A 209 -12.63 9.59 7.20
N VAL A 210 -13.25 8.41 7.20
CA VAL A 210 -13.11 7.40 8.24
C VAL A 210 -12.31 6.22 7.68
N PHE A 211 -11.13 5.97 8.21
CA PHE A 211 -10.31 4.82 7.85
C PHE A 211 -10.40 3.69 8.88
N ILE A 212 -10.78 2.51 8.40
CA ILE A 212 -10.86 1.26 9.18
C ILE A 212 -9.73 0.34 8.75
N ASP A 213 -8.72 0.17 9.61
CA ASP A 213 -7.67 -0.83 9.36
C ASP A 213 -8.11 -2.21 9.84
N ASP A 214 -7.66 -3.24 9.14
CA ASP A 214 -7.97 -4.65 9.42
C ASP A 214 -9.48 -4.96 9.58
N ILE A 215 -10.30 -4.47 8.65
CA ILE A 215 -11.79 -4.59 8.69
C ILE A 215 -12.31 -6.04 8.77
N ASN A 216 -11.48 -7.02 8.42
CA ASN A 216 -11.81 -8.44 8.43
C ASN A 216 -11.57 -9.14 9.79
N LEU A 217 -10.92 -8.48 10.76
CA LEU A 217 -10.60 -9.08 12.05
C LEU A 217 -11.75 -9.32 13.04
N PRO A 218 -12.89 -8.58 13.03
CA PRO A 218 -13.94 -8.82 14.01
C PRO A 218 -14.40 -10.29 14.07
N GLN A 219 -14.77 -10.72 15.27
CA GLN A 219 -15.18 -12.11 15.52
C GLN A 219 -16.37 -12.51 14.63
N ILE A 220 -16.29 -13.74 14.12
CA ILE A 220 -17.38 -14.42 13.43
C ILE A 220 -18.17 -15.20 14.48
N ASN A 221 -19.50 -15.05 14.49
CA ASN A 221 -20.38 -15.81 15.38
C ASN A 221 -20.59 -17.26 14.88
N GLU A 222 -21.32 -18.07 15.63
CA GLU A 222 -21.60 -19.48 15.28
C GLU A 222 -22.35 -19.65 13.95
N TRP A 223 -23.05 -18.61 13.49
CA TRP A 223 -23.79 -18.59 12.23
C TRP A 223 -22.95 -18.13 11.03
N GLY A 224 -21.69 -17.75 11.24
CA GLY A 224 -20.82 -17.26 10.17
C GLY A 224 -20.92 -15.76 9.91
N ASP A 225 -21.64 -15.00 10.74
CA ASP A 225 -21.81 -13.55 10.58
C ASP A 225 -20.78 -12.76 11.39
N GLN A 226 -20.32 -11.65 10.80
CA GLN A 226 -19.54 -10.63 11.50
C GLN A 226 -20.46 -9.49 11.96
N VAL A 227 -21.01 -9.59 13.16
CA VAL A 227 -22.00 -8.63 13.69
C VAL A 227 -21.47 -7.19 13.69
N THR A 228 -20.19 -6.99 13.99
CA THR A 228 -19.54 -5.66 13.94
C THR A 228 -19.55 -5.07 12.54
N ASN A 229 -19.40 -5.89 11.50
CA ASN A 229 -19.41 -5.41 10.12
C ASN A 229 -20.83 -5.12 9.60
N GLU A 230 -21.88 -5.63 10.24
CA GLU A 230 -23.26 -5.28 9.89
C GLU A 230 -23.64 -3.86 10.28
N ILE A 231 -23.15 -3.34 11.41
CA ILE A 231 -23.35 -1.92 11.76
C ILE A 231 -22.53 -1.00 10.85
N VAL A 232 -21.32 -1.41 10.43
CA VAL A 232 -20.54 -0.68 9.42
C VAL A 232 -21.31 -0.61 8.10
N ARG A 233 -21.82 -1.76 7.63
CA ARG A 233 -22.64 -1.86 6.43
C ARG A 233 -23.87 -0.95 6.52
N GLN A 234 -24.60 -1.01 7.64
CA GLN A 234 -25.77 -0.17 7.86
C GLN A 234 -25.42 1.32 7.78
N THR A 235 -24.32 1.71 8.43
CA THR A 235 -23.83 3.10 8.41
C THR A 235 -23.55 3.59 6.99
N MET A 236 -22.92 2.76 6.16
CA MET A 236 -22.58 3.10 4.78
C MET A 236 -23.81 3.15 3.85
N ASP A 237 -24.66 2.14 3.94
CA ASP A 237 -25.80 1.88 3.05
C ASP A 237 -27.01 2.77 3.38
N MET A 238 -27.37 2.85 4.67
CA MET A 238 -28.53 3.60 5.15
C MET A 238 -28.19 5.02 5.63
N LYS A 239 -26.91 5.43 5.54
CA LYS A 239 -26.44 6.74 6.03
C LYS A 239 -26.83 6.99 7.49
N GLY A 240 -26.56 6.00 8.33
CA GLY A 240 -26.96 5.99 9.72
C GLY A 240 -27.06 4.58 10.30
N PHE A 241 -27.37 4.46 11.58
CA PHE A 241 -27.60 3.18 12.25
C PHE A 241 -28.67 3.30 13.34
N TYR A 242 -29.27 2.17 13.70
CA TYR A 242 -30.12 2.11 14.89
C TYR A 242 -29.26 2.07 16.14
N SER A 243 -29.66 2.83 17.16
CA SER A 243 -28.96 2.85 18.44
C SER A 243 -29.05 1.49 19.11
N LEU A 244 -27.89 0.93 19.45
CA LEU A 244 -27.79 -0.28 20.27
C LEU A 244 -28.15 -0.01 21.75
N GLU A 245 -28.23 1.25 22.17
CA GLU A 245 -28.62 1.66 23.52
C GLU A 245 -30.11 1.98 23.62
N LYS A 246 -30.70 2.56 22.56
CA LYS A 246 -32.10 2.99 22.52
C LYS A 246 -32.83 2.26 21.39
N PRO A 247 -33.51 1.15 21.70
CA PRO A 247 -34.20 0.35 20.68
C PRO A 247 -35.19 1.20 19.88
N GLY A 248 -35.10 1.13 18.54
CA GLY A 248 -35.99 1.85 17.62
C GLY A 248 -35.51 3.24 17.21
N ASP A 249 -34.53 3.81 17.89
CA ASP A 249 -33.99 5.14 17.54
C ASP A 249 -33.00 5.04 16.39
N PHE A 250 -33.37 5.54 15.21
CA PHE A 250 -32.47 5.66 14.07
C PHE A 250 -31.71 6.99 14.12
N THR A 251 -30.38 6.90 14.04
CA THR A 251 -29.47 8.06 13.99
C THR A 251 -28.94 8.19 12.56
N SER A 252 -29.29 9.29 11.88
CA SER A 252 -28.79 9.58 10.54
C SER A 252 -27.41 10.23 10.62
N ILE A 253 -26.47 9.72 9.83
CA ILE A 253 -25.08 10.18 9.77
C ILE A 253 -24.79 10.63 8.34
N VAL A 254 -24.47 11.92 8.19
CA VAL A 254 -24.19 12.56 6.90
C VAL A 254 -22.72 12.96 6.79
N ASP A 255 -22.29 13.20 5.55
CA ASP A 255 -20.94 13.70 5.20
C ASP A 255 -19.78 12.81 5.69
N MET A 256 -19.99 11.49 5.70
CA MET A 256 -18.96 10.49 6.01
C MET A 256 -18.65 9.60 4.81
N THR A 257 -17.36 9.45 4.53
CA THR A 257 -16.82 8.55 3.51
C THR A 257 -15.86 7.57 4.17
N PHE A 258 -16.00 6.28 3.84
CA PHE A 258 -15.22 5.21 4.46
C PHE A 258 -14.07 4.77 3.56
N LEU A 259 -12.92 4.57 4.18
CA LEU A 259 -11.75 3.93 3.61
C LEU A 259 -11.46 2.69 4.47
N ALA A 260 -11.04 1.60 3.85
CA ALA A 260 -10.75 0.38 4.60
C ALA A 260 -9.52 -0.34 4.03
N ALA A 261 -8.86 -1.12 4.88
CA ALA A 261 -7.82 -2.05 4.45
C ALA A 261 -8.02 -3.41 5.13
N MET A 262 -7.66 -4.47 4.42
CA MET A 262 -7.57 -5.81 5.01
C MET A 262 -6.48 -6.64 4.34
N CYS A 263 -6.08 -7.71 5.02
CA CYS A 263 -5.32 -8.76 4.37
C CYS A 263 -6.22 -9.55 3.41
N GLN A 264 -5.63 -10.19 2.40
CA GLN A 264 -6.39 -11.07 1.51
C GLN A 264 -7.07 -12.20 2.30
N PRO A 265 -8.34 -12.49 1.99
CA PRO A 265 -9.07 -13.58 2.63
C PRO A 265 -8.49 -14.94 2.22
N GLY A 266 -8.60 -15.94 3.10
CA GLY A 266 -8.03 -17.28 2.90
C GLY A 266 -6.81 -17.56 3.79
N GLY A 267 -6.31 -18.79 3.75
CA GLY A 267 -5.16 -19.21 4.57
C GLY A 267 -5.36 -19.03 6.08
N GLY A 268 -6.59 -19.18 6.57
CA GLY A 268 -6.97 -18.94 7.97
C GLY A 268 -7.37 -17.50 8.30
N ARG A 269 -7.35 -16.58 7.32
CA ARG A 269 -7.87 -15.22 7.47
C ARG A 269 -9.33 -15.16 7.09
N ASN A 270 -10.12 -14.53 7.96
CA ASN A 270 -11.53 -14.26 7.75
C ASN A 270 -11.73 -13.29 6.58
N ASP A 271 -12.86 -13.47 5.90
CA ASP A 271 -13.36 -12.56 4.87
C ASP A 271 -14.48 -11.67 5.43
N ILE A 272 -14.78 -10.56 4.77
CA ILE A 272 -15.89 -9.68 5.15
C ILE A 272 -17.20 -10.08 4.43
N PRO A 273 -18.38 -9.78 5.01
CA PRO A 273 -19.67 -10.11 4.39
C PRO A 273 -19.81 -9.53 2.99
N GLN A 274 -20.37 -10.30 2.05
CA GLN A 274 -20.55 -9.88 0.66
C GLN A 274 -21.36 -8.58 0.52
N ARG A 275 -22.35 -8.38 1.39
CA ARG A 275 -23.17 -7.16 1.41
C ARG A 275 -22.36 -5.92 1.78
N LEU A 276 -21.33 -6.08 2.61
CA LEU A 276 -20.40 -5.00 2.95
C LEU A 276 -19.42 -4.76 1.79
N LYS A 277 -18.89 -5.82 1.16
CA LYS A 277 -17.99 -5.70 -0.01
C LYS A 277 -18.56 -4.83 -1.11
N ARG A 278 -19.86 -5.00 -1.43
CA ARG A 278 -20.55 -4.22 -2.46
C ARG A 278 -20.48 -2.71 -2.24
N GLN A 279 -20.31 -2.25 -0.99
CA GLN A 279 -20.23 -0.83 -0.66
C GLN A 279 -18.84 -0.23 -0.96
N PHE A 280 -17.83 -1.05 -1.27
CA PHE A 280 -16.46 -0.61 -1.52
C PHE A 280 -16.03 -0.84 -2.98
N CYS A 281 -15.24 0.08 -3.52
CA CYS A 281 -14.35 -0.21 -4.64
C CYS A 281 -13.09 -0.92 -4.11
N ILE A 282 -12.84 -2.14 -4.57
CA ILE A 282 -11.78 -3.00 -4.02
C ILE A 282 -10.55 -2.97 -4.94
N PHE A 283 -9.37 -2.65 -4.39
CA PHE A 283 -8.10 -2.67 -5.12
C PHE A 283 -7.09 -3.59 -4.43
N ASN A 284 -6.44 -4.46 -5.20
CA ASN A 284 -5.40 -5.34 -4.71
C ASN A 284 -4.01 -4.69 -4.81
N CYS A 285 -3.38 -4.51 -3.65
CA CYS A 285 -1.99 -4.12 -3.47
C CYS A 285 -1.11 -5.35 -3.54
N THR A 286 -0.66 -5.66 -4.76
CA THR A 286 0.26 -6.74 -5.08
C THR A 286 1.63 -6.51 -4.44
N LEU A 287 2.40 -7.60 -4.27
CA LEU A 287 3.80 -7.48 -3.86
C LEU A 287 4.58 -6.71 -4.94
N PRO A 288 5.36 -5.67 -4.58
CA PRO A 288 6.23 -4.97 -5.51
C PRO A 288 7.24 -5.92 -6.15
N ASP A 289 7.67 -5.56 -7.35
CA ASP A 289 8.73 -6.28 -8.06
C ASP A 289 10.10 -6.11 -7.38
N LYS A 290 11.06 -6.95 -7.77
CA LYS A 290 12.42 -6.96 -7.18
C LYS A 290 13.10 -5.60 -7.31
N ALA A 291 12.93 -4.93 -8.44
CA ALA A 291 13.50 -3.62 -8.70
C ALA A 291 12.88 -2.53 -7.80
N SER A 292 11.57 -2.55 -7.56
CA SER A 292 10.93 -1.62 -6.61
C SER A 292 11.33 -1.88 -5.17
N ILE A 293 11.46 -3.15 -4.76
CA ILE A 293 11.97 -3.51 -3.42
C ILE A 293 13.39 -2.96 -3.25
N ASP A 294 14.28 -3.21 -4.22
CA ASP A 294 15.65 -2.70 -4.18
C ASP A 294 15.66 -1.16 -4.16
N ARG A 295 14.83 -0.48 -4.96
CA ARG A 295 14.69 0.98 -4.94
C ARG A 295 14.29 1.52 -3.56
N ILE A 296 13.30 0.91 -2.91
CA ILE A 296 12.83 1.33 -1.57
C ILE A 296 13.98 1.31 -0.58
N PHE A 297 14.69 0.18 -0.50
CA PHE A 297 15.74 -0.01 0.49
C PHE A 297 17.06 0.66 0.13
N SER A 298 17.37 0.87 -1.16
CA SER A 298 18.48 1.71 -1.60
C SER A 298 18.30 3.16 -1.19
N VAL A 299 17.10 3.73 -1.37
CA VAL A 299 16.82 5.12 -0.93
C VAL A 299 17.02 5.28 0.58
N LEU A 300 16.59 4.30 1.37
CA LEU A 300 16.76 4.31 2.83
C LEU A 300 18.23 4.09 3.24
N GLY A 301 18.86 3.06 2.71
CA GLY A 301 20.24 2.68 3.01
C GLY A 301 21.24 3.76 2.57
N GLU A 302 21.23 4.13 1.29
CA GLU A 302 22.15 5.15 0.77
C GLU A 302 21.85 6.55 1.34
N GLY A 303 20.58 6.82 1.68
CA GLY A 303 20.17 8.06 2.32
C GLY A 303 20.78 8.24 3.72
N HIS A 304 20.81 7.17 4.52
CA HIS A 304 21.41 7.18 5.86
C HIS A 304 22.93 7.03 5.84
N TYR A 305 23.45 6.05 5.11
CA TYR A 305 24.89 5.80 4.98
C TYR A 305 25.48 6.76 3.94
N ASN A 306 25.48 8.05 4.24
CA ASN A 306 25.93 9.11 3.35
C ASN A 306 27.24 9.77 3.83
N ALA A 307 27.90 10.50 2.94
CA ALA A 307 29.15 11.19 3.23
C ALA A 307 29.01 12.27 4.31
N LYS A 308 27.87 12.98 4.32
CA LYS A 308 27.59 14.10 5.22
C LYS A 308 27.43 13.66 6.68
N ARG A 309 27.08 12.39 6.92
CA ARG A 309 27.06 11.75 8.25
C ARG A 309 28.40 11.12 8.64
N GLY A 310 29.42 11.23 7.80
CA GLY A 310 30.79 10.78 8.10
C GLY A 310 31.06 9.30 7.82
N PHE A 311 30.21 8.60 7.07
CA PHE A 311 30.48 7.20 6.70
C PHE A 311 31.56 7.11 5.60
N SER A 312 32.47 6.14 5.75
CA SER A 312 33.58 5.90 4.81
C SER A 312 33.08 5.43 3.44
N ILE A 313 33.88 5.68 2.38
CA ILE A 313 33.49 5.37 0.99
C ILE A 313 33.22 3.86 0.81
N GLU A 314 34.05 3.04 1.44
CA GLU A 314 33.95 1.57 1.48
C GLU A 314 32.58 1.11 2.00
N VAL A 315 32.20 1.58 3.20
CA VAL A 315 30.89 1.29 3.82
C VAL A 315 29.73 1.67 2.88
N ARG A 316 29.78 2.84 2.25
CA ARG A 316 28.71 3.29 1.32
C ARG A 316 28.63 2.38 0.08
N ASN A 317 29.76 1.94 -0.45
CA ASN A 317 29.79 1.04 -1.61
C ASN A 317 29.25 -0.34 -1.23
N LEU A 318 29.52 -0.81 -0.01
CA LEU A 318 28.99 -2.07 0.51
C LEU A 318 27.46 -2.02 0.67
N ILE A 319 26.90 -0.92 1.18
CA ILE A 319 25.44 -0.74 1.34
C ILE A 319 24.68 -0.94 0.01
N LYS A 320 25.22 -0.42 -1.10
CA LYS A 320 24.61 -0.61 -2.43
C LYS A 320 24.48 -2.08 -2.82
N LYS A 321 25.45 -2.90 -2.46
CA LYS A 321 25.44 -4.35 -2.71
C LYS A 321 24.59 -5.10 -1.66
N MET A 322 24.49 -4.56 -0.45
CA MET A 322 23.76 -5.16 0.66
C MET A 322 22.23 -5.13 0.49
N VAL A 323 21.70 -4.18 -0.26
CA VAL A 323 20.26 -4.12 -0.61
C VAL A 323 19.80 -5.37 -1.37
N PRO A 324 20.33 -5.69 -2.56
CA PRO A 324 19.94 -6.90 -3.28
C PRO A 324 20.37 -8.19 -2.55
N LEU A 325 21.46 -8.14 -1.77
CA LEU A 325 21.88 -9.23 -0.88
C LEU A 325 20.75 -9.62 0.09
N THR A 326 20.22 -8.63 0.83
CA THR A 326 19.18 -8.82 1.84
C THR A 326 17.87 -9.28 1.21
N ARG A 327 17.48 -8.69 0.06
CA ARG A 327 16.28 -9.12 -0.68
C ARG A 327 16.38 -10.59 -1.07
N THR A 328 17.52 -11.03 -1.61
CA THR A 328 17.70 -12.41 -2.06
C THR A 328 17.67 -13.39 -0.89
N LEU A 329 18.31 -13.06 0.23
CA LEU A 329 18.23 -13.86 1.46
C LEU A 329 16.77 -14.03 1.89
N TRP A 330 16.01 -12.93 1.96
CA TRP A 330 14.59 -12.96 2.31
C TRP A 330 13.75 -13.81 1.33
N GLU A 331 13.96 -13.69 0.02
CA GLU A 331 13.27 -14.51 -0.99
C GLU A 331 13.53 -16.01 -0.78
N ARG A 332 14.78 -16.40 -0.48
CA ARG A 332 15.16 -17.79 -0.23
C ARG A 332 14.60 -18.31 1.09
N THR A 333 14.62 -17.50 2.16
CA THR A 333 13.99 -17.85 3.44
C THR A 333 12.49 -18.05 3.28
N ARG A 334 11.80 -17.12 2.61
CA ARG A 334 10.37 -17.21 2.32
C ARG A 334 10.01 -18.45 1.51
N SER A 335 10.85 -18.86 0.56
CA SER A 335 10.57 -20.00 -0.33
C SER A 335 10.82 -21.35 0.33
N ASN A 336 11.84 -21.47 1.20
CA ASN A 336 12.20 -22.74 1.84
C ASN A 336 11.47 -22.97 3.17
N LEU A 337 11.30 -21.92 3.98
CA LEU A 337 10.71 -22.03 5.31
C LEU A 337 9.25 -21.59 5.30
N LEU A 338 8.38 -22.47 4.79
CA LEU A 338 6.95 -22.21 4.69
C LEU A 338 6.22 -22.41 6.03
N PRO A 339 5.11 -21.68 6.26
CA PRO A 339 4.29 -21.89 7.44
C PRO A 339 3.62 -23.27 7.38
N THR A 340 3.74 -24.03 8.47
CA THR A 340 3.07 -25.33 8.66
C THR A 340 2.27 -25.28 9.97
N PRO A 341 1.33 -26.21 10.23
CA PRO A 341 0.62 -26.24 11.52
C PRO A 341 1.54 -26.28 12.74
N ALA A 342 2.73 -26.90 12.63
CA ALA A 342 3.75 -26.91 13.69
C ALA A 342 4.59 -25.62 13.76
N LYS A 343 4.65 -24.84 12.67
CA LYS A 343 5.47 -23.63 12.50
C LYS A 343 4.62 -22.50 11.88
N PHE A 344 3.44 -22.23 12.44
CA PHE A 344 2.47 -21.31 11.84
C PHE A 344 2.95 -19.85 11.83
N HIS A 345 3.91 -19.52 12.69
CA HIS A 345 4.53 -18.20 12.80
C HIS A 345 5.65 -17.94 11.78
N TYR A 346 5.98 -18.91 10.91
CA TYR A 346 6.95 -18.77 9.83
C TYR A 346 6.33 -18.02 8.64
N ILE A 347 5.93 -16.78 8.90
CA ILE A 347 5.34 -15.87 7.91
C ILE A 347 6.34 -14.76 7.65
N PHE A 348 6.94 -14.76 6.46
CA PHE A 348 7.94 -13.78 6.04
C PHE A 348 7.32 -12.78 5.05
N SER A 349 7.36 -11.50 5.40
CA SER A 349 6.74 -10.41 4.66
C SER A 349 7.72 -9.25 4.45
N LEU A 350 7.34 -8.23 3.67
CA LEU A 350 8.16 -7.02 3.50
C LEU A 350 8.40 -6.25 4.81
N ARG A 351 7.58 -6.49 5.83
CA ARG A 351 7.78 -5.95 7.18
C ARG A 351 9.09 -6.47 7.79
N ASP A 352 9.52 -7.68 7.44
CA ASP A 352 10.76 -8.25 7.95
C ASP A 352 11.99 -7.56 7.36
N LEU A 353 12.01 -7.35 6.04
CA LEU A 353 13.03 -6.51 5.40
C LEU A 353 13.06 -5.11 6.02
N SER A 354 11.89 -4.55 6.29
CA SER A 354 11.78 -3.24 6.93
C SER A 354 12.40 -3.20 8.33
N ARG A 355 12.21 -4.24 9.14
CA ARG A 355 12.82 -4.33 10.48
C ARG A 355 14.34 -4.46 10.43
N ILE A 356 14.86 -5.23 9.48
CA ILE A 356 16.32 -5.38 9.28
C ILE A 356 16.93 -4.00 8.98
N TRP A 357 16.36 -3.29 8.01
CA TRP A 357 16.82 -1.95 7.68
C TRP A 357 16.61 -0.97 8.83
N GLN A 358 15.49 -1.02 9.54
CA GLN A 358 15.27 -0.19 10.72
C GLN A 358 16.35 -0.38 11.80
N GLY A 359 16.75 -1.63 12.07
CA GLY A 359 17.84 -1.94 13.00
C GLY A 359 19.19 -1.38 12.52
N MET A 360 19.50 -1.57 11.24
CA MET A 360 20.73 -1.05 10.65
C MET A 360 20.83 0.48 10.67
N LEU A 361 19.74 1.17 10.31
CA LEU A 361 19.66 2.64 10.23
C LEU A 361 19.74 3.32 11.62
N GLY A 362 19.72 2.56 12.72
CA GLY A 362 19.89 3.06 14.08
C GLY A 362 21.35 3.34 14.50
N THR A 363 22.32 3.13 13.61
CA THR A 363 23.76 3.18 13.88
C THR A 363 24.45 4.48 13.45
N LEU A 364 25.53 4.83 14.15
CA LEU A 364 26.36 6.02 13.92
C LEU A 364 27.65 5.66 13.17
N SER A 365 28.22 6.62 12.45
CA SER A 365 29.49 6.48 11.72
C SER A 365 30.69 6.22 12.63
N THR A 366 30.60 6.58 13.91
CA THR A 366 31.62 6.26 14.92
C THR A 366 31.67 4.78 15.28
N VAL A 367 30.57 4.05 15.06
CA VAL A 367 30.46 2.61 15.32
C VAL A 367 30.79 1.82 14.05
N ILE A 368 30.29 2.28 12.90
CA ILE A 368 30.51 1.63 11.61
C ILE A 368 31.69 2.28 10.90
N ASP A 369 32.89 1.97 11.38
CA ASP A 369 34.15 2.49 10.85
C ASP A 369 34.68 1.66 9.65
N LYS A 370 34.37 0.36 9.63
CA LYS A 370 34.87 -0.63 8.66
C LYS A 370 33.75 -1.46 8.02
N GLU A 371 34.02 -1.99 6.83
CA GLU A 371 33.13 -2.93 6.12
C GLU A 371 32.82 -4.18 6.95
N SER A 372 33.80 -4.70 7.70
CA SER A 372 33.61 -5.88 8.54
C SER A 372 32.56 -5.66 9.63
N VAL A 373 32.56 -4.49 10.28
CA VAL A 373 31.57 -4.16 11.33
C VAL A 373 30.18 -4.05 10.72
N LEU A 374 30.05 -3.48 9.52
CA LEU A 374 28.77 -3.41 8.81
C LEU A 374 28.24 -4.80 8.44
N MET A 375 29.10 -5.72 7.97
CA MET A 375 28.71 -7.10 7.67
C MET A 375 28.23 -7.84 8.92
N LEU A 376 28.91 -7.64 10.05
CA LEU A 376 28.53 -8.22 11.33
C LEU A 376 27.18 -7.68 11.84
N LEU A 377 26.95 -6.37 11.68
CA LEU A 377 25.67 -5.75 12.01
C LEU A 377 24.55 -6.31 11.13
N TRP A 378 24.78 -6.40 9.82
CA TRP A 378 23.80 -6.94 8.88
C TRP A 378 23.43 -8.39 9.23
N LYS A 379 24.43 -9.24 9.50
CA LYS A 379 24.21 -10.62 9.97
C LYS A 379 23.39 -10.63 11.27
N HIS A 380 23.76 -9.80 12.23
CA HIS A 380 23.06 -9.68 13.51
C HIS A 380 21.58 -9.35 13.30
N GLU A 381 21.26 -8.29 12.55
CA GLU A 381 19.87 -7.88 12.29
C GLU A 381 19.09 -8.94 11.52
N CYS A 382 19.70 -9.61 10.54
CA CYS A 382 19.09 -10.73 9.84
C CYS A 382 18.75 -11.89 10.79
N SER A 383 19.66 -12.26 11.68
CA SER A 383 19.43 -13.32 12.67
C SER A 383 18.36 -12.93 13.70
N ARG A 384 18.35 -11.68 14.18
CA ARG A 384 17.30 -11.20 15.11
C ARG A 384 15.91 -11.21 14.48
N VAL A 385 15.80 -10.85 13.20
CA VAL A 385 14.50 -10.79 12.51
C VAL A 385 14.04 -12.17 12.04
N PHE A 386 14.92 -13.00 11.50
CA PHE A 386 14.57 -14.32 10.96
C PHE A 386 14.82 -15.44 11.96
N SER A 387 16.07 -15.64 12.38
CA SER A 387 16.50 -16.81 13.14
C SER A 387 15.87 -16.94 14.53
N ASP A 388 15.55 -15.83 15.20
CA ASP A 388 14.91 -15.87 16.51
C ASP A 388 13.48 -16.45 16.46
N ARG A 389 12.84 -16.50 15.28
CA ARG A 389 11.54 -17.16 15.11
C ARG A 389 11.66 -18.68 15.01
N PHE A 390 12.85 -19.21 14.72
CA PHE A 390 13.01 -20.63 14.46
C PHE A 390 12.97 -21.45 15.75
N THR A 391 12.15 -22.49 15.74
CA THR A 391 11.97 -23.38 16.90
C THR A 391 12.88 -24.60 16.86
N ILE A 392 13.34 -25.00 15.67
CA ILE A 392 14.15 -26.20 15.45
C ILE A 392 15.59 -25.79 15.10
N GLN A 393 16.57 -26.48 15.69
CA GLN A 393 17.99 -26.21 15.44
C GLN A 393 18.36 -26.38 13.96
N ALA A 394 17.84 -27.42 13.29
CA ALA A 394 18.06 -27.63 11.86
C ALA A 394 17.66 -26.43 10.97
N ASP A 395 16.60 -25.69 11.32
CA ASP A 395 16.21 -24.49 10.56
C ASP A 395 17.22 -23.34 10.79
N LYS A 396 17.78 -23.25 12.00
CA LYS A 396 18.82 -22.26 12.35
C LYS A 396 20.12 -22.58 11.62
N ASP A 397 20.55 -23.84 11.65
CA ASP A 397 21.75 -24.31 10.97
C ASP A 397 21.63 -24.05 9.46
N TRP A 398 20.48 -24.39 8.86
CA TRP A 398 20.19 -24.09 7.46
C TRP A 398 20.28 -22.59 7.14
N PHE A 399 19.73 -21.74 8.01
CA PHE A 399 19.73 -20.30 7.79
C PHE A 399 21.13 -19.70 7.91
N ASP A 400 21.94 -20.16 8.87
CA ASP A 400 23.33 -19.74 9.02
C ASP A 400 24.19 -20.15 7.82
N GLU A 401 23.98 -21.37 7.29
CA GLU A 401 24.60 -21.83 6.04
C GLU A 401 24.14 -20.99 4.84
N GLU A 402 22.84 -20.67 4.76
CA GLU A 402 22.28 -19.90 3.66
C GLU A 402 22.78 -18.44 3.66
N ILE A 403 22.98 -17.82 4.83
CA ILE A 403 23.64 -16.51 4.94
C ILE A 403 25.03 -16.56 4.28
N VAL A 404 25.86 -17.51 4.69
CA VAL A 404 27.22 -17.67 4.18
C VAL A 404 27.22 -17.89 2.67
N LYS A 405 26.32 -18.75 2.18
CA LYS A 405 26.17 -19.05 0.75
C LYS A 405 25.75 -17.83 -0.07
N VAL A 406 24.78 -17.07 0.41
CA VAL A 406 24.28 -15.85 -0.26
C VAL A 406 25.37 -14.78 -0.32
N VAL A 407 26.12 -14.59 0.77
CA VAL A 407 27.25 -13.66 0.82
C VAL A 407 28.37 -14.07 -0.13
N ASN A 408 28.76 -15.34 -0.12
CA ASN A 408 29.81 -15.82 -1.02
C ASN A 408 29.41 -15.64 -2.50
N GLN A 409 28.16 -15.93 -2.85
CA GLN A 409 27.66 -15.80 -4.23
C GLN A 409 27.63 -14.35 -4.75
N MET A 410 27.33 -13.36 -3.90
CA MET A 410 27.15 -11.97 -4.34
C MET A 410 28.34 -11.04 -4.03
N LEU A 411 29.08 -11.31 -2.96
CA LEU A 411 30.18 -10.47 -2.49
C LEU A 411 31.55 -11.16 -2.60
N GLY A 412 31.60 -12.49 -2.53
CA GLY A 412 32.83 -13.29 -2.62
C GLY A 412 33.34 -13.83 -1.27
N GLU A 413 34.45 -14.58 -1.32
CA GLU A 413 35.02 -15.27 -0.15
C GLU A 413 35.58 -14.31 0.90
N ASP A 414 36.14 -13.17 0.48
CA ASP A 414 36.71 -12.16 1.39
C ASP A 414 35.67 -11.67 2.42
N TYR A 415 34.46 -11.37 1.96
CA TYR A 415 33.35 -10.95 2.83
C TYR A 415 32.80 -12.08 3.70
N THR A 416 32.93 -13.33 3.24
CA THR A 416 32.52 -14.50 4.01
C THR A 416 33.39 -14.66 5.27
N SER A 417 34.70 -14.41 5.15
CA SER A 417 35.62 -14.45 6.28
C SER A 417 35.27 -13.44 7.39
N MET A 418 34.62 -12.33 7.02
CA MET A 418 34.19 -11.27 7.96
C MET A 418 33.00 -11.69 8.82
N LEU A 419 32.25 -12.74 8.45
CA LEU A 419 31.06 -13.22 9.16
C LEU A 419 31.37 -14.17 10.33
N ASN A 420 32.64 -14.55 10.51
CA ASN A 420 33.06 -15.56 11.48
C ASN A 420 32.88 -15.12 12.93
N GLN A 421 32.95 -13.81 13.19
CA GLN A 421 32.68 -13.27 14.51
C GLN A 421 31.17 -13.03 14.68
N SER A 422 30.69 -13.05 15.92
CA SER A 422 29.30 -12.69 16.23
C SER A 422 29.29 -11.79 17.47
N PRO A 423 29.75 -10.54 17.35
CA PRO A 423 29.71 -9.61 18.47
C PRO A 423 28.26 -9.30 18.85
N ALA A 424 28.03 -9.02 20.13
CA ALA A 424 26.74 -8.53 20.59
C ALA A 424 26.62 -7.03 20.23
N PHE A 425 25.62 -6.69 19.42
CA PHE A 425 25.20 -5.29 19.23
C PHE A 425 24.18 -4.94 20.31
N VAL A 426 24.44 -3.87 21.05
CA VAL A 426 23.70 -3.53 22.26
C VAL A 426 23.17 -2.10 22.16
N ASP A 427 21.89 -1.91 22.47
CA ASP A 427 21.19 -0.62 22.44
C ASP A 427 20.61 -0.18 23.80
N PHE A 428 20.69 -1.01 24.85
CA PHE A 428 20.05 -0.75 26.14
C PHE A 428 20.77 0.28 27.03
N MET A 429 22.05 0.59 26.79
CA MET A 429 22.83 1.56 27.59
C MET A 429 22.87 2.97 26.99
N ARG A 430 21.83 3.40 26.28
CA ARG A 430 21.77 4.74 25.67
C ARG A 430 21.44 5.84 26.66
#